data_AF-A0A2S9YTE0-F1
#
_entry.id   AF-A0A2S9YTE0-F1
#
_cell.length_a   1.000
_cell.length_b   1.000
_cell.length_c   1.000
_cell.angle_alpha   90.00
_cell.angle_beta   90.00
_cell.angle_gamma   90.00
#
_symmetry.space_group_name_H-M   'P 1'
#
loop_
_entity.id
_entity.type
_entity.pdbx_description
1 polymer ?
#
loop_
_entity_poly.entity_id
_entity_poly.type
_entity_poly.pdbx_seq_one_letter_code
_entity_poly.pdbx_strand_id
1 'polypeptide(L)'
;MKRLPLPSLCVLPLVFACSDDGKSADTATGSSSAEHGDGDGDTPGDGDPGDRDPGDGDGDPACTPGELDCECNAGQCLGDLECVNNTCVASCIPGELGCECNAGQCLGDLECFGDVCTDPNCIPGELGCECNGGQCLGSLECVGNVCMEASGDGDGDGDGDPPCPNPNEMMCDGQCIDVMENNDNCGSCGTVCNWLNKGAPDIGSCVDGDCLPTFYPCYSQADGFINCDEMCASFGETCVNNGCDFNTHVYTDSMNICNGGLVGGQSSLGCGQPIGWLQGDWVGCCCTQ
;
A
#
# COMPACT_ATOMS: atom_id res chain seq x y z
N MET A 1 -60.88 -13.21 20.14
CA MET A 1 -59.58 -12.66 19.69
C MET A 1 -59.59 -12.65 18.17
N LYS A 2 -59.72 -11.47 17.56
CA LYS A 2 -59.78 -11.29 16.09
C LYS A 2 -58.36 -11.36 15.52
N ARG A 3 -58.09 -12.31 14.63
CA ARG A 3 -56.83 -12.39 13.88
C ARG A 3 -56.83 -11.30 12.81
N LEU A 4 -55.83 -10.42 12.84
CA LEU A 4 -55.53 -9.47 11.77
C LEU A 4 -54.74 -10.18 10.65
N PRO A 5 -55.00 -9.88 9.37
CA PRO A 5 -54.27 -10.46 8.25
C PRO A 5 -52.89 -9.79 8.10
N LEU A 6 -51.86 -10.60 7.84
CA LEU A 6 -50.54 -10.12 7.45
C LEU A 6 -50.59 -9.49 6.05
N PRO A 7 -49.85 -8.40 5.79
CA PRO A 7 -49.73 -7.85 4.46
C PRO A 7 -48.83 -8.76 3.61
N SER A 8 -49.33 -9.12 2.43
CA SER A 8 -48.60 -9.83 1.40
C SER A 8 -47.59 -8.86 0.75
N LEU A 9 -46.30 -9.11 0.98
CA LEU A 9 -45.21 -8.39 0.34
C LEU A 9 -45.13 -8.86 -1.12
N CYS A 10 -45.52 -8.01 -2.07
CA CYS A 10 -45.27 -8.23 -3.49
C CYS A 10 -43.80 -7.89 -3.80
N VAL A 11 -43.01 -8.91 -4.12
CA VAL A 11 -41.66 -8.74 -4.68
C VAL A 11 -41.81 -8.56 -6.20
N LEU A 12 -41.41 -7.40 -6.71
CA LEU A 12 -41.30 -7.13 -8.15
C LEU A 12 -39.89 -7.54 -8.62
N PRO A 13 -39.75 -8.36 -9.68
CA PRO A 13 -38.45 -8.64 -10.28
C PRO A 13 -37.98 -7.43 -11.11
N LEU A 14 -36.86 -6.83 -10.70
CA LEU A 14 -36.08 -5.93 -11.56
C LEU A 14 -35.25 -6.80 -12.52
N VAL A 15 -35.57 -6.73 -13.80
CA VAL A 15 -34.78 -7.34 -14.88
C VAL A 15 -33.79 -6.28 -15.37
N PHE A 16 -32.51 -6.39 -14.98
CA PHE A 16 -31.44 -5.64 -15.61
C PHE A 16 -30.99 -6.38 -16.87
N ALA A 17 -31.25 -5.79 -18.03
CA ALA A 17 -30.71 -6.23 -19.31
C ALA A 17 -29.47 -5.37 -19.63
N CYS A 18 -28.27 -5.91 -19.41
CA CYS A 18 -27.06 -5.35 -19.99
C CYS A 18 -26.91 -5.94 -21.40
N SER A 19 -27.03 -5.08 -22.42
CA SER A 19 -26.54 -5.36 -23.77
C SER A 19 -25.09 -4.91 -23.81
N ASP A 20 -24.18 -5.83 -24.10
CA ASP A 20 -22.79 -5.50 -24.43
C ASP A 20 -22.47 -6.08 -25.81
N ASP A 21 -22.45 -5.18 -26.80
CA ASP A 21 -22.00 -5.41 -28.18
C ASP A 21 -20.58 -4.87 -28.28
N GLY A 22 -19.57 -5.76 -28.23
CA GLY A 22 -18.18 -5.30 -28.08
C GLY A 22 -17.10 -6.24 -28.59
N LYS A 23 -17.24 -6.73 -29.82
CA LYS A 23 -16.25 -7.54 -30.54
C LYS A 23 -14.97 -6.75 -30.81
N SER A 24 -13.81 -7.20 -30.33
CA SER A 24 -12.53 -7.04 -31.04
C SER A 24 -11.57 -8.15 -30.66
N ALA A 25 -11.24 -8.94 -31.69
CA ALA A 25 -10.14 -9.88 -31.67
C ALA A 25 -8.86 -9.09 -31.89
N ASP A 26 -7.79 -9.48 -31.22
CA ASP A 26 -6.50 -9.58 -31.90
C ASP A 26 -5.68 -10.74 -31.35
N THR A 27 -5.26 -11.54 -32.31
CA THR A 27 -4.42 -12.72 -32.20
C THR A 27 -2.98 -12.25 -32.32
N ALA A 28 -2.13 -12.56 -31.34
CA ALA A 28 -0.69 -12.56 -31.54
C ALA A 28 -0.10 -13.85 -30.97
N THR A 29 0.37 -14.66 -31.90
CA THR A 29 1.05 -15.94 -31.71
C THR A 29 2.55 -15.73 -31.90
N GLY A 30 3.37 -16.33 -31.05
CA GLY A 30 4.82 -16.53 -31.24
C GLY A 30 5.50 -16.83 -29.90
N SER A 31 5.67 -18.09 -29.48
CA SER A 31 6.76 -19.03 -29.84
C SER A 31 8.15 -18.46 -29.51
N SER A 32 8.71 -18.74 -28.33
CA SER A 32 9.48 -19.94 -27.91
C SER A 32 10.94 -19.95 -28.36
N SER A 33 11.89 -20.06 -27.40
CA SER A 33 13.15 -20.87 -27.36
C SER A 33 14.06 -20.26 -26.27
N ALA A 34 14.33 -20.97 -25.16
CA ALA A 34 15.56 -21.74 -24.86
C ALA A 34 16.80 -20.83 -24.73
N GLU A 35 17.61 -20.82 -23.67
CA GLU A 35 18.46 -21.88 -23.10
C GLU A 35 18.88 -21.44 -21.67
N HIS A 36 18.80 -22.30 -20.65
CA HIS A 36 19.91 -23.12 -20.10
C HIS A 36 21.14 -22.33 -19.63
N GLY A 37 21.29 -22.24 -18.30
CA GLY A 37 22.51 -21.79 -17.63
C GLY A 37 22.55 -22.38 -16.23
N ASP A 38 23.19 -23.55 -16.11
CA ASP A 38 23.56 -24.16 -14.85
C ASP A 38 24.63 -23.29 -14.18
N GLY A 39 24.35 -22.84 -12.95
CA GLY A 39 25.30 -22.11 -12.11
C GLY A 39 25.52 -22.88 -10.82
N ASP A 40 26.54 -23.73 -10.84
CA ASP A 40 27.01 -24.52 -9.72
C ASP A 40 27.33 -23.67 -8.49
N GLY A 41 26.98 -24.19 -7.31
CA GLY A 41 27.27 -23.56 -6.05
C GLY A 41 28.76 -23.56 -5.73
N ASP A 42 29.21 -22.44 -5.15
CA ASP A 42 30.40 -22.37 -4.30
C ASP A 42 30.17 -21.31 -3.21
N THR A 43 30.01 -21.76 -1.97
CA THR A 43 30.56 -21.10 -0.77
C THR A 43 31.57 -22.09 -0.20
N PRO A 44 32.72 -21.74 0.44
CA PRO A 44 32.98 -20.49 1.18
C PRO A 44 34.43 -19.90 1.06
N GLY A 45 34.62 -18.65 1.50
CA GLY A 45 35.94 -17.99 1.66
C GLY A 45 36.28 -17.09 0.47
N ASP A 46 36.78 -15.86 0.64
CA ASP A 46 37.82 -15.44 1.57
C ASP A 46 37.60 -13.99 2.03
N GLY A 47 37.93 -13.70 3.29
CA GLY A 47 37.94 -12.33 3.80
C GLY A 47 39.01 -11.51 3.08
N ASP A 48 38.60 -10.35 2.55
CA ASP A 48 39.50 -9.30 2.10
C ASP A 48 39.52 -8.15 3.12
N PRO A 49 40.61 -7.99 3.90
CA PRO A 49 40.84 -6.82 4.72
C PRO A 49 41.68 -5.83 3.91
N GLY A 50 41.04 -5.04 3.04
CA GLY A 50 41.77 -4.27 2.03
C GLY A 50 41.33 -2.83 1.81
N ASP A 51 40.05 -2.57 1.59
CA ASP A 51 39.64 -1.29 0.99
C ASP A 51 39.24 -0.27 2.05
N ARG A 52 40.28 0.46 2.49
CA ARG A 52 40.15 1.80 3.04
C ARG A 52 39.71 2.73 1.93
N ASP A 53 38.41 2.80 1.68
CA ASP A 53 37.80 3.98 1.07
C ASP A 53 37.34 4.91 2.20
N PRO A 54 38.01 6.05 2.43
CA PRO A 54 37.52 7.08 3.34
C PRO A 54 36.51 7.93 2.56
N GLY A 55 35.29 7.43 2.49
CA GLY A 55 34.09 8.15 2.05
C GLY A 55 33.03 8.05 3.14
N ASP A 56 33.14 8.95 4.12
CA ASP A 56 32.06 9.82 4.60
C ASP A 56 30.70 9.11 4.82
N GLY A 57 30.71 8.10 5.70
CA GLY A 57 29.52 7.39 6.18
C GLY A 57 28.63 8.26 7.06
N ASP A 58 28.12 9.35 6.49
CA ASP A 58 27.31 10.37 7.14
C ASP A 58 25.86 9.93 7.31
N GLY A 59 25.48 8.78 6.74
CA GLY A 59 24.10 8.31 6.83
C GLY A 59 23.12 9.33 6.26
N ASP A 60 23.52 10.07 5.22
CA ASP A 60 22.57 10.80 4.41
C ASP A 60 21.54 9.78 3.92
N PRO A 61 20.24 9.98 4.23
CA PRO A 61 19.19 9.06 3.81
C PRO A 61 19.32 8.84 2.31
N ALA A 62 19.21 7.58 1.90
CA ALA A 62 19.42 7.16 0.52
C ALA A 62 18.60 8.04 -0.42
N CYS A 63 19.27 8.99 -1.07
CA CYS A 63 18.68 9.91 -2.03
C CYS A 63 18.24 9.07 -3.24
N THR A 64 16.95 8.92 -3.49
CA THR A 64 16.51 8.13 -4.65
C THR A 64 16.86 8.91 -5.91
N PRO A 65 17.56 8.32 -6.90
CA PRO A 65 17.84 9.01 -8.15
C PRO A 65 16.58 9.61 -8.77
N GLY A 66 16.62 10.92 -9.00
CA GLY A 66 15.51 11.72 -9.49
C GLY A 66 14.79 12.58 -8.44
N GLU A 67 15.00 12.38 -7.14
CA GLU A 67 14.40 13.23 -6.08
C GLU A 67 15.15 14.56 -5.90
N LEU A 68 14.55 15.52 -5.18
CA LEU A 68 15.13 16.84 -4.94
C LEU A 68 16.51 16.71 -4.26
N ASP A 69 17.50 17.44 -4.78
CA ASP A 69 18.91 17.41 -4.38
C ASP A 69 19.64 16.06 -4.61
N CYS A 70 19.02 15.11 -5.31
CA CYS A 70 19.62 13.83 -5.66
C CYS A 70 20.22 13.81 -7.08
N GLU A 71 20.94 12.73 -7.42
CA GLU A 71 21.41 12.51 -8.78
C GLU A 71 20.25 12.31 -9.77
N CYS A 72 20.42 12.78 -11.01
CA CYS A 72 19.39 12.58 -12.01
C CYS A 72 19.26 11.12 -12.43
N ASN A 73 18.03 10.62 -12.54
CA ASN A 73 17.76 9.30 -13.09
C ASN A 73 17.75 9.36 -14.62
N ALA A 74 18.83 8.92 -15.25
CA ALA A 74 19.02 8.96 -16.71
C ALA A 74 18.84 10.37 -17.32
N GLY A 75 19.25 11.41 -16.59
CA GLY A 75 19.12 12.81 -17.01
C GLY A 75 17.72 13.41 -16.80
N GLN A 76 16.85 12.72 -16.07
CA GLN A 76 15.52 13.22 -15.67
C GLN A 76 15.38 13.19 -14.16
N CYS A 77 14.46 14.01 -13.65
CA CYS A 77 14.08 14.05 -12.25
C CYS A 77 12.61 13.65 -12.10
N LEU A 78 12.21 13.24 -10.91
CA LEU A 78 10.84 12.87 -10.57
C LEU A 78 10.01 14.15 -10.36
N GLY A 79 8.80 14.18 -10.92
CA GLY A 79 7.88 15.31 -10.80
C GLY A 79 8.32 16.54 -11.60
N ASP A 80 8.16 17.73 -10.99
CA ASP A 80 8.43 19.03 -11.60
C ASP A 80 9.87 19.51 -11.33
N LEU A 81 10.82 18.58 -11.27
CA LEU A 81 12.23 18.88 -11.00
C LEU A 81 13.02 18.92 -12.33
N GLU A 82 14.04 19.79 -12.40
CA GLU A 82 14.97 19.89 -13.52
C GLU A 82 16.32 19.26 -13.17
N CYS A 83 16.90 18.49 -14.11
CA CYS A 83 18.25 17.96 -13.97
C CYS A 83 19.29 19.01 -14.39
N VAL A 84 19.93 19.65 -13.41
CA VAL A 84 20.99 20.64 -13.64
C VAL A 84 22.30 20.10 -13.10
N ASN A 85 23.31 19.95 -13.98
CA ASN A 85 24.64 19.43 -13.61
C ASN A 85 24.64 18.07 -12.87
N ASN A 86 23.76 17.16 -13.27
CA ASN A 86 23.56 15.85 -12.65
C ASN A 86 22.94 15.90 -11.23
N THR A 87 22.32 17.02 -10.85
CA THR A 87 21.55 17.15 -9.62
C THR A 87 20.13 17.62 -9.94
N CYS A 88 19.14 17.00 -9.31
CA CYS A 88 17.75 17.38 -9.45
C CYS A 88 17.43 18.59 -8.57
N VAL A 89 17.05 19.70 -9.20
CA VAL A 89 16.67 20.93 -8.53
C VAL A 89 15.21 21.24 -8.82
N ALA A 90 14.53 21.97 -7.94
CA ALA A 90 13.19 22.44 -8.22
C ALA A 90 13.16 23.24 -9.54
N SER A 91 12.27 22.87 -10.48
CA SER A 91 12.05 23.65 -11.70
C SER A 91 11.42 24.98 -11.30
N CYS A 92 12.26 25.97 -11.00
CA CYS A 92 11.79 27.30 -10.67
C CYS A 92 11.48 28.04 -11.97
N ILE A 93 10.19 28.18 -12.31
CA ILE A 93 9.82 28.99 -13.47
C ILE A 93 10.11 30.46 -13.12
N PRO A 94 10.88 31.20 -13.94
CA PRO A 94 11.14 32.60 -13.68
C PRO A 94 9.84 33.37 -13.44
N GLY A 95 9.76 34.01 -12.29
CA GLY A 95 8.61 34.76 -11.82
C GLY A 95 7.74 34.06 -10.76
N GLU A 96 7.88 32.76 -10.50
CA GLU A 96 7.13 32.08 -9.43
C GLU A 96 7.70 32.38 -8.02
N LEU A 97 6.92 32.11 -6.97
CA LEU A 97 7.32 32.36 -5.58
C LEU A 97 8.62 31.60 -5.25
N GLY A 98 9.62 32.32 -4.75
CA GLY A 98 10.95 31.77 -4.45
C GLY A 98 11.89 31.65 -5.65
N CYS A 99 11.44 31.98 -6.87
CA CYS A 99 12.23 31.88 -8.10
C CYS A 99 12.84 33.20 -8.54
N GLU A 100 13.75 33.12 -9.53
CA GLU A 100 14.33 34.31 -10.14
C GLU A 100 13.28 35.17 -10.83
N CYS A 101 13.48 36.49 -10.85
CA CYS A 101 12.52 37.38 -11.48
C CYS A 101 12.55 37.28 -13.01
N ASN A 102 11.39 37.13 -13.63
CA ASN A 102 11.28 37.17 -15.10
C ASN A 102 11.34 38.62 -15.61
N ALA A 103 12.54 39.05 -16.02
CA ALA A 103 12.80 40.43 -16.46
C ALA A 103 12.43 41.48 -15.39
N GLY A 104 12.68 41.16 -14.12
CA GLY A 104 12.37 42.02 -12.98
C GLY A 104 10.90 42.03 -12.57
N GLN A 105 10.09 41.09 -13.07
CA GLN A 105 8.69 40.90 -12.68
C GLN A 105 8.46 39.47 -12.20
N CYS A 106 7.47 39.32 -11.33
CA CYS A 106 6.99 38.03 -10.86
C CYS A 106 5.61 37.73 -11.45
N LEU A 107 5.24 36.45 -11.47
CA LEU A 107 3.93 35.99 -11.90
C LEU A 107 2.91 36.28 -10.78
N GLY A 108 1.73 36.75 -11.17
CA GLY A 108 0.66 37.05 -10.22
C GLY A 108 0.86 38.37 -9.46
N ASP A 109 0.64 38.32 -8.15
CA ASP A 109 0.71 39.42 -7.18
C ASP A 109 2.02 39.47 -6.39
N LEU A 110 2.99 38.63 -6.77
CA LEU A 110 4.34 38.60 -6.20
C LEU A 110 5.15 39.86 -6.58
N GLU A 111 6.06 40.25 -5.71
CA GLU A 111 7.01 41.35 -5.91
C GLU A 111 8.44 40.81 -6.05
N CYS A 112 9.17 41.35 -7.03
CA CYS A 112 10.57 41.03 -7.25
C CYS A 112 11.46 41.80 -6.27
N PHE A 113 12.06 41.12 -5.30
CA PHE A 113 13.01 41.70 -4.35
C PHE A 113 14.36 41.00 -4.45
N GLY A 114 15.40 41.74 -4.86
CA GLY A 114 16.76 41.20 -4.91
C GLY A 114 16.94 40.03 -5.89
N ASP A 115 16.21 40.07 -7.01
CA ASP A 115 16.16 39.02 -8.05
C ASP A 115 15.39 37.75 -7.65
N VAL A 116 14.70 37.75 -6.51
CA VAL A 116 13.82 36.66 -6.07
C VAL A 116 12.39 37.16 -5.94
N CYS A 117 11.43 36.35 -6.39
CA CYS A 117 10.01 36.65 -6.27
C CYS A 117 9.47 36.30 -4.88
N THR A 118 8.96 37.31 -4.19
CA THR A 118 8.43 37.22 -2.83
C THR A 118 6.98 37.70 -2.81
N ASP A 119 6.11 37.08 -2.01
CA ASP A 119 4.75 37.60 -1.83
C ASP A 119 4.80 38.85 -0.92
N PRO A 120 4.43 40.05 -1.38
CA PRO A 120 4.37 41.24 -0.51
C PRO A 120 3.29 41.14 0.57
N ASN A 121 2.32 40.25 0.42
CA ASN A 121 1.29 39.96 1.40
C ASN A 121 1.62 38.76 2.31
N CYS A 122 2.82 38.16 2.18
CA CYS A 122 3.28 37.10 3.07
C CYS A 122 3.33 37.63 4.50
N ILE A 123 2.46 37.15 5.38
CA ILE A 123 2.47 37.55 6.77
C ILE A 123 3.60 36.78 7.46
N PRO A 124 4.56 37.43 8.16
CA PRO A 124 5.60 36.73 8.88
C PRO A 124 5.04 35.62 9.76
N GLY A 125 5.55 34.41 9.55
CA GLY A 125 5.14 33.19 10.19
C GLY A 125 4.20 32.28 9.35
N GLU A 126 3.61 32.73 8.25
CA GLU A 126 2.81 31.84 7.38
C GLU A 126 3.69 30.93 6.50
N LEU A 127 3.11 29.86 5.94
CA LEU A 127 3.82 28.89 5.10
C LEU A 127 4.46 29.58 3.89
N GLY A 128 5.76 29.37 3.69
CA GLY A 128 6.57 30.01 2.67
C GLY A 128 7.04 31.43 3.00
N CYS A 129 6.67 31.99 4.16
CA CYS A 129 7.05 33.34 4.57
C CYS A 129 8.25 33.36 5.53
N GLU A 130 8.79 34.56 5.77
CA GLU A 130 9.82 34.75 6.78
C GLU A 130 9.29 34.42 8.18
N CYS A 131 10.16 33.92 9.05
CA CYS A 131 9.77 33.62 10.43
C CYS A 131 9.48 34.90 11.23
N ASN A 132 8.40 34.89 12.02
CA ASN A 132 8.07 35.97 12.93
C ASN A 132 8.86 35.84 14.23
N GLY A 133 10.04 36.47 14.28
CA GLY A 133 10.92 36.40 15.45
C GLY A 133 11.49 34.99 15.69
N GLY A 134 11.73 34.24 14.61
CA GLY A 134 12.22 32.86 14.67
C GLY A 134 11.13 31.81 14.92
N GLN A 135 9.86 32.19 14.85
CA GLN A 135 8.73 31.29 14.98
C GLN A 135 7.79 31.41 13.78
N CYS A 136 7.12 30.31 13.45
CA CYS A 136 6.05 30.30 12.46
C CYS A 136 4.68 30.26 13.13
N LEU A 137 3.65 30.63 12.40
CA LEU A 137 2.25 30.55 12.82
C LEU A 137 1.75 29.11 12.61
N GLY A 138 0.96 28.61 13.55
CA GLY A 138 0.46 27.24 13.49
C GLY A 138 1.53 26.21 13.88
N SER A 139 1.61 25.13 13.11
CA SER A 139 2.52 24.00 13.33
C SER A 139 3.74 23.99 12.41
N LEU A 140 3.96 25.08 11.69
CA LEU A 140 5.09 25.24 10.77
C LEU A 140 6.41 25.37 11.53
N GLU A 141 7.51 24.94 10.92
CA GLU A 141 8.85 25.06 11.48
C GLU A 141 9.65 26.16 10.76
N CYS A 142 10.41 26.94 11.54
CA CYS A 142 11.29 27.98 11.00
C CYS A 142 12.64 27.37 10.61
N VAL A 143 12.80 27.02 9.34
CA VAL A 143 14.04 26.45 8.81
C VAL A 143 14.69 27.47 7.88
N GLY A 144 15.90 27.92 8.21
CA GLY A 144 16.62 28.88 7.37
C GLY A 144 15.93 30.25 7.22
N ASN A 145 15.19 30.69 8.26
CA ASN A 145 14.37 31.91 8.26
C ASN A 145 13.14 31.87 7.34
N VAL A 146 12.75 30.69 6.83
CA VAL A 146 11.52 30.46 6.08
C VAL A 146 10.65 29.47 6.86
N CYS A 147 9.36 29.74 6.92
CA CYS A 147 8.39 28.83 7.51
C CYS A 147 8.03 27.74 6.51
N MET A 148 8.42 26.52 6.83
CA MET A 148 8.06 25.33 6.05
C MET A 148 7.12 24.47 6.88
N GLU A 149 6.42 23.53 6.23
CA GLU A 149 5.78 22.46 6.99
C GLU A 149 6.89 21.80 7.83
N ALA A 150 6.61 21.55 9.11
CA ALA A 150 7.50 20.73 9.92
C ALA A 150 7.77 19.47 9.09
N SER A 151 9.04 19.07 8.96
CA SER A 151 9.43 17.88 8.19
C SER A 151 8.71 16.68 8.80
N GLY A 152 7.51 16.42 8.28
CA GLY A 152 6.55 15.49 8.84
C GLY A 152 7.08 14.08 8.68
N ASP A 153 6.87 13.29 9.71
CA ASP A 153 7.15 11.86 9.82
C ASP A 153 6.25 10.98 8.94
N GLY A 154 5.51 11.59 8.00
CA GLY A 154 4.84 10.89 6.90
C GLY A 154 3.39 10.48 7.16
N ASP A 155 2.78 10.84 8.29
CA ASP A 155 1.37 10.55 8.58
C ASP A 155 0.39 11.72 8.29
N GLY A 156 0.92 12.92 8.07
CA GLY A 156 0.22 14.04 7.43
C GLY A 156 -0.64 14.92 8.34
N ASP A 157 -0.44 14.92 9.66
CA ASP A 157 -1.12 15.87 10.55
C ASP A 157 -0.24 17.03 11.07
N GLY A 158 1.08 16.93 10.86
CA GLY A 158 2.01 18.04 10.96
C GLY A 158 2.17 18.60 12.37
N ASP A 159 2.03 17.79 13.42
CA ASP A 159 2.20 18.21 14.81
C ASP A 159 3.60 17.93 15.40
N GLY A 160 4.48 17.30 14.63
CA GLY A 160 5.87 17.08 15.01
C GLY A 160 6.01 16.03 16.11
N ASP A 161 5.07 15.09 16.20
CA ASP A 161 5.27 13.89 16.98
C ASP A 161 6.56 13.17 16.53
N PRO A 162 7.39 12.71 17.48
CA PRO A 162 8.66 12.10 17.14
C PRO A 162 8.39 10.83 16.31
N PRO A 163 9.09 10.67 15.16
CA PRO A 163 8.91 9.49 14.32
C PRO A 163 9.12 8.24 15.16
N CYS A 164 8.36 7.20 14.85
CA CYS A 164 8.50 5.94 15.55
C CYS A 164 9.95 5.42 15.48
N PRO A 165 10.48 4.87 16.58
CA PRO A 165 11.90 4.56 16.69
C PRO A 165 12.36 3.47 15.72
N ASN A 166 11.43 2.65 15.21
CA ASN A 166 11.71 1.55 14.29
C ASN A 166 11.17 1.83 12.88
N PRO A 167 11.88 1.40 11.83
CA PRO A 167 11.53 1.70 10.43
C PRO A 167 10.22 1.06 9.94
N ASN A 168 9.71 0.05 10.64
CA ASN A 168 8.46 -0.64 10.31
C ASN A 168 7.28 -0.14 11.16
N GLU A 169 7.51 0.82 12.05
CA GLU A 169 6.48 1.34 12.94
C GLU A 169 5.82 2.60 12.37
N MET A 170 4.51 2.71 12.55
CA MET A 170 3.72 3.91 12.27
C MET A 170 3.00 4.34 13.54
N MET A 171 2.79 5.66 13.70
CA MET A 171 2.02 6.19 14.83
C MET A 171 0.52 5.89 14.63
N CYS A 172 -0.01 4.94 15.39
CA CYS A 172 -1.43 4.59 15.40
C CYS A 172 -2.02 4.91 16.78
N ASP A 173 -2.95 5.87 16.84
CA ASP A 173 -3.61 6.32 18.09
C ASP A 173 -2.60 6.71 19.21
N GLY A 174 -1.49 7.35 18.84
CA GLY A 174 -0.43 7.77 19.76
C GLY A 174 0.46 6.63 20.26
N GLN A 175 0.43 5.47 19.60
CA GLN A 175 1.34 4.37 19.83
C GLN A 175 2.07 3.99 18.54
N CYS A 176 3.38 3.77 18.62
CA CYS A 176 4.13 3.18 17.53
C CYS A 176 3.77 1.70 17.39
N ILE A 177 3.21 1.34 16.24
CA ILE A 177 2.79 -0.02 15.91
C ILE A 177 3.56 -0.48 14.69
N ASP A 178 4.15 -1.67 14.76
CA ASP A 178 4.79 -2.33 13.62
C ASP A 178 3.70 -2.74 12.60
N VAL A 179 3.51 -1.94 11.56
CA VAL A 179 2.49 -2.18 10.55
C VAL A 179 2.85 -3.35 9.63
N MET A 180 4.07 -3.89 9.71
CA MET A 180 4.51 -5.00 8.87
C MET A 180 4.11 -6.36 9.44
N GLU A 181 3.85 -6.44 10.75
CA GLU A 181 3.54 -7.70 11.45
C GLU A 181 2.26 -7.61 12.31
N ASN A 182 1.69 -6.42 12.52
CA ASN A 182 0.52 -6.25 13.38
C ASN A 182 -0.79 -6.55 12.64
N ASN A 183 -1.45 -7.64 13.02
CA ASN A 183 -2.74 -8.08 12.45
C ASN A 183 -3.90 -7.07 12.61
N ASP A 184 -3.81 -6.12 13.54
CA ASP A 184 -4.84 -5.10 13.75
C ASP A 184 -4.51 -3.77 13.03
N ASN A 185 -3.31 -3.63 12.44
CA ASN A 185 -2.82 -2.42 11.76
C ASN A 185 -1.90 -2.76 10.56
N CYS A 186 -2.28 -3.74 9.75
CA CYS A 186 -1.40 -4.27 8.71
C CYS A 186 -1.28 -3.32 7.52
N GLY A 187 -0.05 -2.89 7.20
CA GLY A 187 0.26 -1.91 6.16
C GLY A 187 -0.13 -0.48 6.50
N SER A 188 -1.21 -0.29 7.26
CA SER A 188 -1.67 1.01 7.76
C SER A 188 -2.49 0.87 9.05
N CYS A 189 -2.56 1.95 9.83
CA CYS A 189 -3.37 2.00 11.04
C CYS A 189 -4.85 1.64 10.75
N GLY A 190 -5.42 0.75 11.58
CA GLY A 190 -6.81 0.31 11.48
C GLY A 190 -7.10 -0.76 10.41
N THR A 191 -6.12 -1.18 9.62
CA THR A 191 -6.27 -2.32 8.69
C THR A 191 -6.16 -3.63 9.46
N VAL A 192 -7.28 -4.32 9.63
CA VAL A 192 -7.36 -5.57 10.41
C VAL A 192 -7.38 -6.78 9.49
N CYS A 193 -6.39 -7.65 9.60
CA CYS A 193 -6.39 -8.95 8.93
C CYS A 193 -7.30 -9.94 9.67
N ASN A 194 -8.11 -10.71 8.92
CA ASN A 194 -8.93 -11.79 9.45
C ASN A 194 -8.07 -13.03 9.77
N TRP A 195 -7.33 -12.90 10.87
CA TRP A 195 -6.47 -13.95 11.41
C TRP A 195 -7.28 -14.97 12.21
N LEU A 196 -7.56 -16.13 11.60
CA LEU A 196 -8.45 -17.13 12.19
C LEU A 196 -7.83 -17.91 13.35
N ASN A 197 -6.50 -18.09 13.35
CA ASN A 197 -5.83 -18.91 14.33
C ASN A 197 -4.49 -18.32 14.77
N LYS A 198 -4.44 -17.84 16.02
CA LYS A 198 -3.22 -17.27 16.61
C LYS A 198 -2.01 -18.21 16.67
N GLY A 199 -2.25 -19.52 16.57
CA GLY A 199 -1.23 -20.55 16.58
C GLY A 199 -0.66 -20.90 15.21
N ALA A 200 -1.25 -20.41 14.11
CA ALA A 200 -0.75 -20.57 12.76
C ALA A 200 -0.40 -19.18 12.21
N PRO A 201 0.89 -18.78 12.25
CA PRO A 201 1.31 -17.44 11.84
C PRO A 201 1.19 -17.18 10.34
N ASP A 202 0.80 -18.17 9.53
CA ASP A 202 0.87 -18.10 8.06
C ASP A 202 -0.52 -18.05 7.37
N ILE A 203 -1.63 -17.99 8.13
CA ILE A 203 -2.98 -17.98 7.56
C ILE A 203 -3.73 -16.74 8.04
N GLY A 204 -3.95 -15.78 7.14
CA GLY A 204 -4.70 -14.57 7.43
C GLY A 204 -3.99 -13.54 8.31
N SER A 205 -2.69 -13.71 8.55
CA SER A 205 -1.84 -12.80 9.30
C SER A 205 -1.29 -11.67 8.44
N CYS A 206 -0.76 -10.65 9.09
CA CYS A 206 0.02 -9.58 8.49
C CYS A 206 1.45 -10.03 8.27
N VAL A 207 1.91 -9.97 7.03
CA VAL A 207 3.29 -10.24 6.66
C VAL A 207 3.72 -9.20 5.64
N ASP A 208 4.82 -8.51 5.93
CA ASP A 208 5.38 -7.46 5.09
C ASP A 208 4.37 -6.35 4.73
N GLY A 209 3.46 -6.04 5.67
CA GLY A 209 2.44 -5.00 5.51
C GLY A 209 1.21 -5.42 4.73
N ASP A 210 1.13 -6.68 4.29
CA ASP A 210 -0.02 -7.23 3.58
C ASP A 210 -0.72 -8.34 4.38
N CYS A 211 -2.05 -8.35 4.34
CA CYS A 211 -2.83 -9.45 4.92
C CYS A 211 -2.73 -10.68 4.03
N LEU A 212 -2.16 -11.77 4.55
CA LEU A 212 -2.11 -13.05 3.86
C LEU A 212 -3.53 -13.60 3.61
N PRO A 213 -3.70 -14.47 2.61
CA PRO A 213 -4.96 -15.16 2.37
C PRO A 213 -5.45 -15.93 3.61
N THR A 214 -6.77 -16.06 3.75
CA THR A 214 -7.39 -16.74 4.90
C THR A 214 -8.53 -17.66 4.49
N PHE A 215 -8.88 -18.62 5.36
CA PHE A 215 -10.02 -19.52 5.18
C PHE A 215 -11.33 -18.87 5.63
N TYR A 216 -11.78 -17.85 4.93
CA TYR A 216 -12.98 -17.14 5.34
C TYR A 216 -13.77 -16.59 4.15
N PRO A 217 -15.12 -16.59 4.23
CA PRO A 217 -15.96 -17.23 5.25
C PRO A 217 -16.26 -18.70 4.93
N CYS A 218 -16.73 -19.42 5.95
CA CYS A 218 -17.15 -20.81 5.79
C CYS A 218 -18.62 -20.95 5.37
N TYR A 219 -18.87 -21.91 4.49
CA TYR A 219 -20.17 -22.15 3.86
C TYR A 219 -20.62 -23.59 3.97
N SER A 220 -21.93 -23.76 4.00
CA SER A 220 -22.55 -25.08 3.98
C SER A 220 -22.88 -25.54 2.57
N GLN A 221 -23.11 -26.83 2.41
CA GLN A 221 -23.63 -27.38 1.15
C GLN A 221 -24.95 -26.72 0.71
N ALA A 222 -25.74 -26.22 1.66
CA ALA A 222 -27.02 -25.59 1.38
C ALA A 222 -26.89 -24.22 0.70
N ASP A 223 -25.72 -23.57 0.78
CA ASP A 223 -25.47 -22.26 0.19
C ASP A 223 -25.24 -22.33 -1.33
N GLY A 224 -24.96 -23.52 -1.86
CA GLY A 224 -25.03 -23.81 -3.30
C GLY A 224 -23.83 -23.38 -4.13
N PHE A 225 -22.71 -22.98 -3.52
CA PHE A 225 -21.46 -22.69 -4.23
C PHE A 225 -20.88 -23.95 -4.88
N ILE A 226 -20.41 -23.82 -6.13
CA ILE A 226 -19.88 -24.95 -6.89
C ILE A 226 -18.37 -25.07 -6.69
N ASN A 227 -17.64 -23.95 -6.58
CA ASN A 227 -16.19 -23.89 -6.47
C ASN A 227 -15.74 -22.69 -5.60
N CYS A 228 -14.44 -22.61 -5.30
CA CYS A 228 -13.89 -21.56 -4.45
C CYS A 228 -13.78 -20.20 -5.17
N ASP A 229 -13.63 -20.18 -6.50
CA ASP A 229 -13.63 -18.91 -7.26
C ASP A 229 -14.97 -18.17 -7.08
N GLU A 230 -16.09 -18.89 -7.25
CA GLU A 230 -17.44 -18.33 -7.05
C GLU A 230 -17.66 -17.87 -5.61
N MET A 231 -17.08 -18.60 -4.66
CA MET A 231 -17.24 -18.32 -3.24
C MET A 231 -16.48 -17.06 -2.82
N CYS A 232 -15.18 -16.95 -3.15
CA CYS A 232 -14.38 -15.76 -2.85
C CYS A 232 -14.92 -14.52 -3.59
N ALA A 233 -15.31 -14.68 -4.86
CA ALA A 233 -15.85 -13.58 -5.67
C ALA A 233 -17.14 -12.99 -5.07
N SER A 234 -17.90 -13.77 -4.29
CA SER A 234 -19.11 -13.27 -3.61
C SER A 234 -18.84 -12.17 -2.58
N PHE A 235 -17.59 -12.01 -2.14
CA PHE A 235 -17.13 -10.94 -1.25
C PHE A 235 -16.26 -9.88 -1.93
N GLY A 236 -16.03 -10.01 -3.25
CA GLY A 236 -15.05 -9.19 -3.95
C GLY A 236 -13.62 -9.73 -3.86
N GLU A 237 -13.44 -10.93 -3.31
CA GLU A 237 -12.12 -11.54 -3.11
C GLU A 237 -11.75 -12.51 -4.23
N THR A 238 -10.46 -12.81 -4.33
CA THR A 238 -9.90 -13.79 -5.26
C THR A 238 -9.46 -15.05 -4.53
N CYS A 239 -9.77 -16.22 -5.08
CA CYS A 239 -9.28 -17.48 -4.51
C CYS A 239 -7.78 -17.66 -4.79
N VAL A 240 -7.03 -18.13 -3.79
CA VAL A 240 -5.59 -18.37 -3.88
C VAL A 240 -5.31 -19.87 -3.77
N ASN A 241 -4.81 -20.46 -4.86
CA ASN A 241 -4.43 -21.88 -4.86
C ASN A 241 -3.27 -22.11 -3.88
N ASN A 242 -3.46 -23.03 -2.93
CA ASN A 242 -2.47 -23.35 -1.91
C ASN A 242 -1.97 -22.13 -1.09
N GLY A 243 -2.77 -21.05 -1.01
CA GLY A 243 -2.37 -19.81 -0.36
C GLY A 243 -2.44 -19.82 1.17
N CYS A 244 -3.14 -20.79 1.75
CA CYS A 244 -3.40 -20.85 3.17
C CYS A 244 -2.79 -22.15 3.73
N ASP A 245 -1.52 -22.08 4.16
CA ASP A 245 -0.73 -23.25 4.60
C ASP A 245 -0.76 -24.39 3.56
N PHE A 246 -0.42 -24.08 2.31
CA PHE A 246 -0.42 -25.01 1.17
C PHE A 246 -1.79 -25.61 0.80
N ASN A 247 -2.89 -25.02 1.30
CA ASN A 247 -4.23 -25.50 1.02
C ASN A 247 -5.08 -24.42 0.33
N THR A 248 -5.93 -24.85 -0.59
CA THR A 248 -6.90 -23.98 -1.27
C THR A 248 -8.24 -23.96 -0.56
N HIS A 249 -8.60 -25.07 0.12
CA HIS A 249 -9.84 -25.17 0.86
C HIS A 249 -9.76 -26.25 1.93
N VAL A 250 -10.72 -26.18 2.84
CA VAL A 250 -10.75 -26.97 4.06
C VAL A 250 -12.17 -27.45 4.33
N TYR A 251 -12.32 -28.71 4.74
CA TYR A 251 -13.63 -29.28 5.09
C TYR A 251 -13.74 -29.51 6.59
N THR A 252 -14.96 -29.31 7.12
CA THR A 252 -15.30 -29.68 8.49
C THR A 252 -16.79 -29.98 8.63
N ASP A 253 -17.13 -30.75 9.65
CA ASP A 253 -18.49 -31.02 10.10
C ASP A 253 -19.05 -29.93 11.03
N SER A 254 -18.22 -28.95 11.41
CA SER A 254 -18.59 -27.91 12.37
C SER A 254 -18.23 -26.51 11.87
N MET A 255 -19.24 -25.66 11.72
CA MET A 255 -19.08 -24.24 11.40
C MET A 255 -18.10 -23.53 12.34
N ASN A 256 -18.15 -23.84 13.64
CA ASN A 256 -17.27 -23.21 14.63
C ASN A 256 -15.80 -23.62 14.45
N ILE A 257 -15.55 -24.84 13.97
CA ILE A 257 -14.19 -25.31 13.66
C ILE A 257 -13.69 -24.64 12.39
N CYS A 258 -14.57 -24.49 11.40
CA CYS A 258 -14.27 -23.83 10.13
C CYS A 258 -13.83 -22.37 10.36
N ASN A 259 -14.67 -21.61 11.05
CA ASN A 259 -14.39 -20.21 11.40
C ASN A 259 -13.25 -20.06 12.42
N GLY A 260 -12.83 -21.15 13.07
CA GLY A 260 -11.68 -21.15 13.98
C GLY A 260 -10.36 -21.49 13.30
N GLY A 261 -10.35 -21.77 11.99
CA GLY A 261 -9.14 -22.19 11.26
C GLY A 261 -8.53 -23.51 11.77
N LEU A 262 -9.28 -24.31 12.54
CA LEU A 262 -8.80 -25.56 13.15
C LEU A 262 -9.13 -26.76 12.25
N VAL A 263 -8.60 -26.74 11.04
CA VAL A 263 -9.08 -27.61 9.96
C VAL A 263 -8.18 -28.83 9.76
N GLY A 264 -8.75 -30.01 9.99
CA GLY A 264 -8.04 -31.30 9.94
C GLY A 264 -8.07 -32.01 8.58
N GLY A 265 -8.83 -31.50 7.60
CA GLY A 265 -8.97 -32.08 6.26
C GLY A 265 -8.40 -31.17 5.18
N GLN A 266 -7.28 -31.56 4.60
CA GLN A 266 -6.55 -30.78 3.59
C GLN A 266 -6.99 -31.14 2.16
N SER A 267 -7.51 -30.11 1.47
CA SER A 267 -7.90 -30.01 0.06
C SER A 267 -6.80 -29.65 -0.94
N SER A 268 -6.29 -30.54 -1.81
CA SER A 268 -5.42 -30.13 -2.95
C SER A 268 -6.19 -29.72 -4.22
N LEU A 269 -7.52 -29.58 -4.15
CA LEU A 269 -8.31 -29.08 -5.28
C LEU A 269 -7.96 -27.61 -5.53
N GLY A 270 -7.83 -27.23 -6.80
CA GLY A 270 -7.66 -25.84 -7.18
C GLY A 270 -8.96 -25.04 -7.10
N CYS A 271 -8.85 -23.71 -7.13
CA CYS A 271 -9.95 -22.78 -6.90
C CYS A 271 -11.19 -23.00 -7.79
N GLY A 272 -10.98 -23.27 -9.08
CA GLY A 272 -12.07 -23.51 -10.04
C GLY A 272 -12.57 -24.96 -10.09
N GLN A 273 -12.06 -25.85 -9.24
CA GLN A 273 -12.53 -27.23 -9.19
C GLN A 273 -13.82 -27.34 -8.37
N PRO A 274 -14.75 -28.24 -8.75
CA PRO A 274 -15.96 -28.46 -7.99
C PRO A 274 -15.68 -28.92 -6.55
N ILE A 275 -16.36 -28.31 -5.58
CA ILE A 275 -16.30 -28.68 -4.16
C ILE A 275 -16.94 -30.05 -3.98
N GLY A 276 -16.13 -31.00 -3.49
CA GLY A 276 -16.56 -32.34 -3.19
C GLY A 276 -17.10 -32.44 -1.76
N TRP A 277 -18.41 -32.29 -1.58
CA TRP A 277 -19.12 -32.37 -0.29
C TRP A 277 -19.14 -33.76 0.38
N LEU A 278 -18.09 -34.55 0.20
CA LEU A 278 -17.98 -35.91 0.72
C LEU A 278 -17.31 -35.97 2.11
N GLN A 279 -16.63 -34.89 2.53
CA GLN A 279 -15.77 -34.87 3.72
C GLN A 279 -16.26 -33.95 4.85
N GLY A 280 -17.40 -33.28 4.68
CA GLY A 280 -17.96 -32.38 5.69
C GLY A 280 -19.18 -31.62 5.18
N ASP A 281 -19.91 -31.02 6.11
CA ASP A 281 -21.08 -30.18 5.83
C ASP A 281 -20.68 -28.72 5.53
N TRP A 282 -19.46 -28.33 5.93
CA TRP A 282 -18.92 -26.98 5.80
C TRP A 282 -17.59 -26.98 5.04
N VAL A 283 -17.38 -25.93 4.23
CA VAL A 283 -16.15 -25.67 3.49
C VAL A 283 -15.70 -24.22 3.70
N GLY A 284 -14.40 -24.02 3.89
CA GLY A 284 -13.76 -22.70 3.79
C GLY A 284 -12.80 -22.72 2.61
N CYS A 285 -12.72 -21.64 1.86
CA CYS A 285 -11.77 -21.47 0.76
C CYS A 285 -10.76 -20.40 1.12
N CYS A 286 -9.56 -20.57 0.60
CA CYS A 286 -8.48 -19.61 0.77
C CYS A 286 -8.71 -18.43 -0.16
N CYS A 287 -9.13 -17.31 0.39
CA CYS A 287 -9.41 -16.08 -0.34
C CYS A 287 -8.41 -14.98 0.06
N THR A 288 -8.19 -14.01 -0.83
CA THR A 288 -7.60 -12.71 -0.47
C THR A 288 -8.45 -11.98 0.57
N GLN A 289 -7.90 -10.87 1.10
CA GLN A 289 -8.53 -10.03 2.11
C GLN A 289 -8.40 -8.55 1.76
#